data_AF-A0A560YP02-F1
#
_entry.id   AF-A0A560YP02-F1
#
_cell.length_a   1.000
_cell.length_b   1.000
_cell.length_c   1.000
_cell.angle_alpha   90.00
_cell.angle_beta   90.00
_cell.angle_gamma   90.00
#
_symmetry.space_group_name_H-M   'P 1'
#
loop_
_entity.id
_entity.type
_entity.pdbx_description
1 polymer ?
#
loop_
_entity_poly.entity_id
_entity_poly.type
_entity_poly.pdbx_seq_one_letter_code
_entity_poly.pdbx_strand_id
1 'polypeptide(L)'
;MSSLNQALRAALDHRQDLLAELHQQGTDCYRLFHGSQEGAGGLTIDRYGPQLLVQSFHQALERDALLHIHQTVNQHLGFETLLVYNDRSRGNSRIDREDTVYRADEAALQDLIGHEWGLNYRVRGRHAGQDPLLFLDLRNTRGWVKQHSHNKSVLNLFAYTCGVGLSAAAGGASEVCNLDFAEGNLAVGRENGLLNPQLPAMQFIQSDYFPAIRQLAGLPISQRRGQKLPSYERLEQRQYDLVLLDPPAWAKSAFGTVDLLRDYQSLLKPALLTTADNGVLICCNNLAKVSMDDWREQVLRCAEKAGRPVREWSVMTPGADFPSLDQQPPLKTLILQL
;
A
#
# COMPACT_ATOMS: atom_id res chain seq x y z
N MET A 1 -7.86 -20.23 -28.61
CA MET A 1 -7.62 -19.73 -27.24
C MET A 1 -8.29 -18.37 -27.13
N SER A 2 -8.96 -18.06 -26.02
CA SER A 2 -9.57 -16.73 -25.87
C SER A 2 -8.49 -15.63 -25.85
N SER A 3 -8.85 -14.39 -26.20
CA SER A 3 -7.92 -13.24 -26.14
C SER A 3 -7.32 -13.08 -24.75
N LEU A 4 -8.11 -13.30 -23.70
CA LEU A 4 -7.67 -13.28 -22.30
C LEU A 4 -6.60 -14.33 -22.00
N ASN A 5 -6.74 -15.56 -22.52
CA ASN A 5 -5.75 -16.61 -22.26
C ASN A 5 -4.40 -16.29 -22.92
N GLN A 6 -4.43 -15.72 -24.12
CA GLN A 6 -3.20 -15.29 -24.80
C GLN A 6 -2.53 -14.14 -24.05
N ALA A 7 -3.32 -13.16 -23.61
CA ALA A 7 -2.85 -12.03 -22.83
C ALA A 7 -2.22 -12.46 -21.49
N LEU A 8 -2.89 -13.37 -20.76
CA LEU A 8 -2.37 -13.91 -19.50
C LEU A 8 -1.04 -14.64 -19.69
N ARG A 9 -0.92 -15.50 -20.70
CA ARG A 9 0.34 -16.21 -20.98
C ARG A 9 1.48 -15.24 -21.30
N ALA A 10 1.23 -14.25 -22.16
CA ALA A 10 2.22 -13.23 -22.47
C ALA A 10 2.66 -12.44 -21.22
N ALA A 11 1.71 -12.07 -20.35
CA ALA A 11 2.00 -11.38 -19.09
C ALA A 11 2.84 -12.23 -18.12
N LEU A 12 2.56 -13.55 -18.03
CA LEU A 12 3.33 -14.49 -17.23
C LEU A 12 4.75 -14.66 -17.79
N ASP A 13 4.88 -14.87 -19.10
CA ASP A 13 6.17 -15.00 -19.78
C ASP A 13 7.04 -13.74 -19.61
N HIS A 14 6.45 -12.54 -19.76
CA HIS A 14 7.14 -11.27 -19.53
C HIS A 14 7.66 -11.09 -18.09
N ARG A 15 7.07 -11.81 -17.12
CA ARG A 15 7.46 -11.72 -15.70
C ARG A 15 8.41 -12.82 -15.28
N GLN A 16 8.76 -13.80 -16.12
CA GLN A 16 9.52 -14.98 -15.71
C GLN A 16 10.82 -14.62 -14.96
N ASP A 17 11.62 -13.70 -15.51
CA ASP A 17 12.87 -13.26 -14.89
C ASP A 17 12.63 -12.50 -13.58
N LEU A 18 11.61 -11.62 -13.55
CA LEU A 18 11.20 -10.91 -12.34
C LEU A 18 10.76 -11.87 -11.24
N LEU A 19 9.96 -12.89 -11.56
CA LEU A 19 9.49 -13.86 -10.57
C LEU A 19 10.66 -14.65 -9.98
N ALA A 20 11.64 -15.03 -10.81
CA ALA A 20 12.85 -15.68 -10.33
C ALA A 20 13.65 -14.78 -9.37
N GLU A 21 13.79 -13.48 -9.69
CA GLU A 21 14.43 -12.50 -8.80
C GLU A 21 13.66 -12.35 -7.47
N LEU A 22 12.34 -12.18 -7.55
CA LEU A 22 11.48 -12.03 -6.36
C LEU A 22 11.56 -13.27 -5.45
N HIS A 23 11.56 -14.47 -6.01
CA HIS A 23 11.70 -15.71 -5.23
C HIS A 23 13.07 -15.78 -4.54
N GLN A 24 14.15 -15.35 -5.20
CA GLN A 24 15.48 -15.25 -4.58
C GLN A 24 15.51 -14.22 -3.44
N GLN A 25 14.72 -13.15 -3.53
CA GLN A 25 14.55 -12.15 -2.48
C GLN A 25 13.62 -12.60 -1.34
N GLY A 26 13.10 -13.84 -1.39
CA GLY A 26 12.12 -14.33 -0.44
C GLY A 26 10.77 -13.62 -0.56
N THR A 27 10.34 -13.33 -1.79
CA THR A 27 9.07 -12.66 -2.10
C THR A 27 8.17 -13.57 -2.93
N ASP A 28 6.99 -13.88 -2.42
CA ASP A 28 5.92 -14.60 -3.12
C ASP A 28 4.60 -13.82 -3.17
N CYS A 29 4.68 -12.52 -2.90
CA CYS A 29 3.62 -11.53 -3.01
C CYS A 29 3.88 -10.61 -4.23
N TYR A 30 3.15 -10.81 -5.33
CA TYR A 30 3.35 -10.06 -6.58
C TYR A 30 2.15 -10.12 -7.53
N ARG A 31 2.09 -9.17 -8.48
CA ARG A 31 1.07 -9.16 -9.52
C ARG A 31 1.46 -10.06 -10.69
N LEU A 32 0.58 -10.97 -11.05
CA LEU A 32 0.74 -11.86 -12.21
C LEU A 32 0.09 -11.29 -13.47
N PHE A 33 -0.94 -10.47 -13.31
CA PHE A 33 -1.66 -9.86 -14.43
C PHE A 33 -2.27 -8.51 -14.05
N HIS A 34 -1.95 -7.49 -14.84
CA HIS A 34 -2.38 -6.11 -14.70
C HIS A 34 -3.28 -5.73 -15.90
N GLY A 35 -4.52 -6.20 -15.91
CA GLY A 35 -5.35 -6.25 -17.10
C GLY A 35 -5.66 -4.92 -17.79
N SER A 36 -5.64 -3.79 -17.08
CA SER A 36 -5.73 -2.44 -17.67
C SER A 36 -4.59 -2.12 -18.65
N GLN A 37 -3.45 -2.79 -18.52
CA GLN A 37 -2.24 -2.58 -19.31
C GLN A 37 -1.94 -3.81 -20.20
N GLU A 38 -2.58 -4.93 -19.91
CA GLU A 38 -2.27 -6.23 -20.50
C GLU A 38 -3.48 -6.87 -21.21
N GLY A 39 -4.45 -6.07 -21.65
CA GLY A 39 -5.47 -6.51 -22.61
C GLY A 39 -6.77 -7.08 -22.04
N ALA A 40 -7.02 -6.91 -20.73
CA ALA A 40 -8.31 -7.21 -20.11
C ALA A 40 -8.62 -6.21 -18.99
N GLY A 41 -9.06 -5.01 -19.39
CA GLY A 41 -9.36 -3.91 -18.48
C GLY A 41 -10.34 -4.32 -17.37
N GLY A 42 -10.01 -3.98 -16.14
CA GLY A 42 -10.79 -4.38 -14.97
C GLY A 42 -10.47 -5.78 -14.43
N LEU A 43 -9.44 -6.48 -14.90
CA LEU A 43 -9.00 -7.75 -14.31
C LEU A 43 -7.64 -7.61 -13.63
N THR A 44 -7.52 -8.16 -12.42
CA THR A 44 -6.23 -8.29 -11.73
C THR A 44 -6.04 -9.70 -11.20
N ILE A 45 -4.83 -10.24 -11.33
CA ILE A 45 -4.46 -11.54 -10.79
C ILE A 45 -3.19 -11.35 -9.96
N ASP A 46 -3.28 -11.66 -8.67
CA ASP A 46 -2.21 -11.47 -7.69
C ASP A 46 -1.90 -12.78 -6.97
N ARG A 47 -0.62 -13.02 -6.71
CA ARG A 47 -0.19 -14.05 -5.77
C ARG A 47 0.07 -13.40 -4.41
N TYR A 48 -0.45 -14.02 -3.35
CA TYR A 48 -0.11 -13.71 -1.97
C TYR A 48 0.21 -15.02 -1.23
N GLY A 49 1.50 -15.39 -1.16
CA GLY A 49 1.90 -16.67 -0.59
C GLY A 49 1.32 -17.85 -1.37
N PRO A 50 0.56 -18.76 -0.72
CA PRO A 50 -0.12 -19.86 -1.40
C PRO A 50 -1.41 -19.43 -2.12
N GLN A 51 -1.91 -18.22 -1.91
CA GLN A 51 -3.19 -17.77 -2.45
C GLN A 51 -3.04 -17.10 -3.82
N LEU A 52 -3.96 -17.42 -4.73
CA LEU A 52 -4.19 -16.69 -5.97
C LEU A 52 -5.46 -15.86 -5.84
N LEU A 53 -5.31 -14.55 -5.75
CA LEU A 53 -6.43 -13.62 -5.69
C LEU A 53 -6.73 -13.09 -7.09
N VAL A 54 -7.91 -13.43 -7.61
CA VAL A 54 -8.44 -12.88 -8.85
C VAL A 54 -9.50 -11.84 -8.51
N GLN A 55 -9.39 -10.65 -9.08
CA GLN A 55 -10.40 -9.60 -8.91
C GLN A 55 -10.85 -9.06 -10.25
N SER A 56 -12.16 -8.90 -10.40
CA SER A 56 -12.75 -8.27 -11.59
C SER A 56 -13.50 -7.01 -11.22
N PHE A 57 -13.39 -5.99 -12.05
CA PHE A 57 -14.01 -4.68 -11.94
C PHE A 57 -14.80 -4.42 -13.21
N HIS A 58 -15.92 -3.69 -13.10
CA HIS A 58 -16.86 -3.38 -14.19
C HIS A 58 -17.60 -4.58 -14.81
N GLN A 59 -16.95 -5.72 -14.99
CA GLN A 59 -17.54 -6.94 -15.53
C GLN A 59 -17.10 -8.17 -14.71
N ALA A 60 -18.04 -9.03 -14.35
CA ALA A 60 -17.75 -10.31 -13.69
C ALA A 60 -17.09 -11.30 -14.66
N LEU A 61 -16.28 -12.21 -14.14
CA LEU A 61 -15.76 -13.33 -14.92
C LEU A 61 -16.79 -14.48 -14.93
N GLU A 62 -16.84 -15.19 -16.06
CA GLU A 62 -17.49 -16.50 -16.11
C GLU A 62 -16.65 -17.53 -15.36
N ARG A 63 -17.32 -18.51 -14.72
CA ARG A 63 -16.66 -19.54 -13.91
C ARG A 63 -15.59 -20.31 -14.68
N ASP A 64 -15.86 -20.70 -15.93
CA ASP A 64 -14.90 -21.46 -16.74
C ASP A 64 -13.66 -20.62 -17.08
N ALA A 65 -13.83 -19.32 -17.32
CA ALA A 65 -12.70 -18.41 -17.55
C ALA A 65 -11.83 -18.28 -16.29
N LEU A 66 -12.46 -18.15 -15.12
CA LEU A 66 -11.76 -18.11 -13.82
C LEU A 66 -10.96 -19.39 -13.55
N LEU A 67 -11.56 -20.57 -13.74
CA LEU A 67 -10.87 -21.85 -13.53
C LEU A 67 -9.73 -22.04 -14.54
N HIS A 68 -9.88 -21.57 -15.77
CA HIS A 68 -8.80 -21.62 -16.75
C HIS A 68 -7.63 -20.68 -16.41
N ILE A 69 -7.92 -19.49 -15.87
CA ILE A 69 -6.90 -18.59 -15.32
C ILE A 69 -6.11 -19.30 -14.23
N HIS A 70 -6.81 -19.88 -13.25
CA HIS A 70 -6.21 -20.59 -12.13
C HIS A 70 -5.32 -21.75 -12.59
N GLN A 71 -5.82 -22.58 -13.51
CA GLN A 71 -5.04 -23.67 -14.11
C GLN A 71 -3.78 -23.16 -14.84
N THR A 72 -3.91 -22.09 -15.63
CA THR A 72 -2.79 -21.52 -16.39
C THR A 72 -1.71 -20.98 -15.46
N VAL A 73 -2.11 -20.29 -14.39
CA VAL A 73 -1.19 -19.78 -13.37
C VAL A 73 -0.50 -20.91 -12.63
N ASN A 74 -1.23 -21.94 -12.18
CA ASN A 74 -0.62 -23.07 -11.46
C ASN A 74 0.38 -23.84 -12.33
N GLN A 75 0.08 -24.01 -13.63
CA GLN A 75 1.02 -24.61 -14.58
C GLN A 75 2.29 -23.78 -14.72
N HIS A 76 2.18 -22.46 -14.80
CA HIS A 76 3.33 -21.57 -14.89
C HIS A 76 4.17 -21.53 -13.60
N LEU A 77 3.51 -21.50 -12.44
CA LEU A 77 4.17 -21.48 -11.13
C LEU A 77 4.71 -22.85 -10.69
N GLY A 78 4.20 -23.95 -11.28
CA GLY A 78 4.60 -25.31 -10.95
C GLY A 78 4.02 -25.87 -9.64
N PHE A 79 2.98 -25.24 -9.07
CA PHE A 79 2.29 -25.73 -7.87
C PHE A 79 0.83 -25.26 -7.83
N GLU A 80 0.01 -25.92 -7.00
CA GLU A 80 -1.41 -25.62 -6.84
C GLU A 80 -1.62 -24.46 -5.86
N THR A 81 -2.17 -23.34 -6.35
CA THR A 81 -2.54 -22.19 -5.51
C THR A 81 -3.94 -22.32 -4.94
N LEU A 82 -4.21 -21.64 -3.82
CA LEU A 82 -5.54 -21.52 -3.21
C LEU A 82 -6.29 -20.37 -3.88
N LEU A 83 -7.29 -20.69 -4.71
CA LEU A 83 -8.03 -19.68 -5.48
C LEU A 83 -9.02 -18.90 -4.61
N VAL A 84 -8.96 -17.57 -4.70
CA VAL A 84 -9.99 -16.67 -4.21
C VAL A 84 -10.41 -15.73 -5.34
N TYR A 85 -11.72 -15.60 -5.55
CA TYR A 85 -12.27 -14.67 -6.53
C TYR A 85 -13.12 -13.60 -5.83
N ASN A 86 -12.79 -12.34 -6.08
CA ASN A 86 -13.60 -11.20 -5.65
C ASN A 86 -14.18 -10.50 -6.88
N ASP A 87 -15.48 -10.71 -7.12
CA ASP A 87 -16.21 -9.89 -8.08
C ASP A 87 -16.48 -8.50 -7.48
N ARG A 88 -15.92 -7.47 -8.11
CA ARG A 88 -16.09 -6.05 -7.80
C ARG A 88 -16.71 -5.30 -8.97
N SER A 89 -17.47 -6.00 -9.81
CA SER A 89 -18.13 -5.42 -11.00
C SER A 89 -19.37 -4.57 -10.67
N ARG A 90 -20.03 -4.84 -9.53
CA ARG A 90 -21.21 -4.11 -9.07
C ARG A 90 -20.87 -2.70 -8.56
N GLY A 91 -21.91 -1.94 -8.17
CA GLY A 91 -21.81 -0.52 -7.80
C GLY A 91 -20.73 -0.20 -6.74
N ASN A 92 -20.00 0.90 -6.97
CA ASN A 92 -18.86 1.36 -6.16
C ASN A 92 -17.67 0.40 -6.05
N SER A 93 -17.57 -0.58 -6.96
CA SER A 93 -16.47 -1.55 -6.99
C SER A 93 -16.26 -2.28 -5.66
N ARG A 94 -17.37 -2.58 -4.97
CA ARG A 94 -17.33 -3.33 -3.71
C ARG A 94 -17.32 -4.83 -3.99
N ILE A 95 -16.66 -5.58 -3.12
CA ILE A 95 -16.66 -7.05 -3.19
C ILE A 95 -18.09 -7.56 -3.03
N ASP A 96 -18.54 -8.36 -4.00
CA ASP A 96 -19.75 -9.17 -3.90
C ASP A 96 -19.51 -10.34 -2.94
N ARG A 97 -20.29 -10.38 -1.87
CA ARG A 97 -20.16 -11.38 -0.79
C ARG A 97 -21.04 -12.61 -1.00
N GLU A 98 -21.80 -12.67 -2.10
CA GLU A 98 -22.70 -13.78 -2.43
C GLU A 98 -21.97 -14.98 -3.07
N ASP A 99 -20.75 -14.79 -3.59
CA ASP A 99 -19.94 -15.85 -4.25
C ASP A 99 -20.67 -16.60 -5.38
N THR A 100 -21.44 -15.86 -6.18
CA THR A 100 -22.30 -16.43 -7.24
C THR A 100 -21.53 -17.14 -8.35
N VAL A 101 -20.32 -16.67 -8.68
CA VAL A 101 -19.47 -17.25 -9.73
C VAL A 101 -18.63 -18.42 -9.20
N TYR A 102 -18.00 -18.23 -8.03
CA TYR A 102 -17.10 -19.18 -7.44
C TYR A 102 -17.04 -18.99 -5.92
N ARG A 103 -17.25 -20.09 -5.19
CA ARG A 103 -17.04 -20.16 -3.75
C ARG A 103 -15.68 -20.78 -3.48
N ALA A 104 -14.81 -20.02 -2.81
CA ALA A 104 -13.48 -20.48 -2.45
C ALA A 104 -13.53 -21.64 -1.44
N ASP A 105 -12.55 -22.54 -1.53
CA ASP A 105 -12.38 -23.62 -0.58
C ASP A 105 -12.07 -23.07 0.83
N GLU A 106 -12.45 -23.80 1.87
CA GLU A 106 -12.25 -23.35 3.26
C GLU A 106 -10.78 -23.05 3.56
N ALA A 107 -9.85 -23.84 3.00
CA ALA A 107 -8.41 -23.60 3.13
C ALA A 107 -7.97 -22.25 2.55
N ALA A 108 -8.60 -21.80 1.46
CA ALA A 108 -8.31 -20.51 0.83
C ALA A 108 -8.84 -19.32 1.65
N LEU A 109 -9.77 -19.56 2.58
CA LEU A 109 -10.38 -18.54 3.44
C LEU A 109 -9.74 -18.45 4.83
N GLN A 110 -8.73 -19.28 5.11
CA GLN A 110 -7.99 -19.23 6.38
C GLN A 110 -7.01 -18.05 6.42
N ASP A 111 -6.48 -17.82 7.61
CA ASP A 111 -5.38 -16.90 7.87
C ASP A 111 -4.08 -17.49 7.31
N LEU A 112 -3.69 -17.02 6.11
CA LEU A 112 -2.50 -17.49 5.40
C LEU A 112 -1.32 -16.54 5.62
N ILE A 113 -0.13 -16.97 5.19
CA ILE A 113 1.11 -16.19 5.25
C ILE A 113 1.65 -16.05 3.83
N GLY A 114 1.99 -14.82 3.45
CA GLY A 114 2.78 -14.51 2.27
C GLY A 114 4.08 -13.82 2.68
N HIS A 115 5.02 -13.73 1.75
CA HIS A 115 6.37 -13.27 1.97
C HIS A 115 6.70 -12.11 1.03
N GLU A 116 7.31 -11.07 1.56
CA GLU A 116 7.88 -9.98 0.78
C GLU A 116 9.19 -9.52 1.43
N TRP A 117 10.27 -9.43 0.66
CA TRP A 117 11.60 -9.09 1.16
C TRP A 117 12.06 -9.96 2.35
N GLY A 118 11.67 -11.24 2.35
CA GLY A 118 11.96 -12.18 3.44
C GLY A 118 11.20 -11.92 4.74
N LEU A 119 10.14 -11.10 4.71
CA LEU A 119 9.27 -10.80 5.85
C LEU A 119 7.93 -11.52 5.69
N ASN A 120 7.37 -11.97 6.81
CA ASN A 120 6.08 -12.64 6.84
C ASN A 120 4.94 -11.61 6.95
N TYR A 121 3.92 -11.76 6.10
CA TYR A 121 2.71 -10.94 6.10
C TYR A 121 1.47 -11.83 6.21
N ARG A 122 0.51 -11.40 7.02
CA ARG A 122 -0.82 -11.99 7.05
C ARG A 122 -1.54 -11.73 5.73
N VAL A 123 -2.05 -12.80 5.13
CA VAL A 123 -2.81 -12.77 3.87
C VAL A 123 -4.23 -13.27 4.10
N ARG A 124 -5.20 -12.52 3.59
CA ARG A 124 -6.62 -12.89 3.54
C ARG A 124 -7.23 -12.40 2.24
N GLY A 125 -7.51 -13.30 1.30
CA GLY A 125 -8.14 -12.94 0.02
C GLY A 125 -9.59 -12.48 0.16
N ARG A 126 -10.22 -12.85 1.28
CA ARG A 126 -11.57 -12.42 1.64
C ARG A 126 -11.64 -12.16 3.14
N HIS A 127 -12.09 -10.95 3.49
CA HIS A 127 -12.26 -10.49 4.87
C HIS A 127 -13.30 -9.37 4.91
N ALA A 128 -13.52 -8.77 6.09
CA ALA A 128 -14.51 -7.69 6.26
C ALA A 128 -14.19 -6.41 5.46
N GLY A 129 -12.93 -6.22 5.07
CA GLY A 129 -12.45 -5.08 4.28
C GLY A 129 -12.82 -5.17 2.79
N GLN A 130 -12.23 -4.30 1.98
CA GLN A 130 -12.43 -4.27 0.52
C GLN A 130 -11.15 -4.54 -0.27
N ASP A 131 -10.00 -4.17 0.30
CA ASP A 131 -8.72 -4.27 -0.36
C ASP A 131 -7.85 -5.32 0.34
N PRO A 132 -6.97 -6.01 -0.42
CA PRO A 132 -6.05 -7.00 0.15
C PRO A 132 -5.20 -6.39 1.26
N LEU A 133 -4.82 -7.22 2.24
CA LEU A 133 -4.05 -6.80 3.42
C LEU A 133 -2.63 -6.29 3.12
N LEU A 134 -2.18 -6.32 1.86
CA LEU A 134 -0.89 -5.78 1.43
C LEU A 134 -1.03 -5.19 0.01
N PHE A 135 -0.71 -3.91 -0.15
CA PHE A 135 -0.67 -3.25 -1.46
C PHE A 135 0.66 -3.53 -2.15
N LEU A 136 0.64 -4.38 -3.19
CA LEU A 136 1.84 -4.89 -3.86
C LEU A 136 2.58 -3.84 -4.70
N ASP A 137 1.90 -2.80 -5.16
CA ASP A 137 2.50 -1.69 -5.93
C ASP A 137 3.50 -0.86 -5.11
N LEU A 138 3.37 -0.88 -3.77
CA LEU A 138 4.28 -0.21 -2.84
C LEU A 138 5.47 -1.09 -2.42
N ARG A 139 5.67 -2.28 -3.02
CA ARG A 139 6.77 -3.22 -2.70
C ARG A 139 8.17 -2.60 -2.82
N ASN A 140 8.42 -1.84 -3.89
CA ASN A 140 9.71 -1.19 -4.09
C ASN A 140 9.99 -0.14 -3.00
N THR A 141 8.98 0.63 -2.62
CA THR A 141 9.08 1.61 -1.52
C THR A 141 9.36 0.93 -0.19
N ARG A 142 8.70 -0.19 0.12
CA ARG A 142 8.99 -1.00 1.31
C ARG A 142 10.42 -1.55 1.31
N GLY A 143 10.90 -2.03 0.16
CA GLY A 143 12.30 -2.46 -0.03
C GLY A 143 13.29 -1.32 0.23
N TRP A 144 13.01 -0.13 -0.29
CA TRP A 144 13.83 1.06 -0.05
C TRP A 144 13.85 1.43 1.43
N VAL A 145 12.70 1.45 2.11
CA VAL A 145 12.62 1.73 3.55
C VAL A 145 13.46 0.73 4.34
N LYS A 146 13.34 -0.58 4.05
CA LYS A 146 14.16 -1.62 4.68
C LYS A 146 15.66 -1.34 4.54
N GLN A 147 16.12 -0.84 3.40
CA GLN A 147 17.54 -0.55 3.16
C GLN A 147 18.03 0.74 3.84
N HIS A 148 17.13 1.68 4.16
CA HIS A 148 17.49 3.03 4.58
C HIS A 148 17.06 3.38 6.02
N SER A 149 16.54 2.41 6.77
CA SER A 149 16.03 2.61 8.14
C SER A 149 17.04 2.37 9.26
N HIS A 150 18.24 1.85 8.99
CA HIS A 150 19.20 1.50 10.04
C HIS A 150 19.50 2.67 11.00
N ASN A 151 19.29 2.45 12.31
CA ASN A 151 19.42 3.42 13.40
C ASN A 151 18.55 4.69 13.29
N LYS A 152 17.53 4.69 12.42
CA LYS A 152 16.61 5.82 12.24
C LYS A 152 15.31 5.64 12.99
N SER A 153 14.77 6.75 13.46
CA SER A 153 13.39 6.86 13.90
C SER A 153 12.44 6.93 12.71
N VAL A 154 11.42 6.08 12.66
CA VAL A 154 10.50 5.97 11.52
C VAL A 154 9.06 6.23 11.91
N LEU A 155 8.39 7.15 11.18
CA LEU A 155 6.96 7.42 11.28
C LEU A 155 6.25 7.01 9.99
N ASN A 156 5.33 6.05 10.10
CA ASN A 156 4.50 5.56 9.00
C ASN A 156 3.08 6.11 9.14
N LEU A 157 2.71 7.08 8.30
CA LEU A 157 1.41 7.75 8.32
C LEU A 157 0.46 7.09 7.32
N PHE A 158 -0.80 6.91 7.72
CA PHE A 158 -1.76 6.07 6.99
C PHE A 158 -1.24 4.64 6.87
N ALA A 159 -0.79 4.11 8.01
CA ALA A 159 0.02 2.91 8.08
C ALA A 159 -0.65 1.66 7.51
N TYR A 160 -1.98 1.65 7.38
CA TYR A 160 -2.77 0.49 6.99
C TYR A 160 -2.38 -0.73 7.84
N THR A 161 -2.05 -1.86 7.23
CA THR A 161 -1.57 -3.08 7.89
C THR A 161 -0.09 -3.02 8.28
N CYS A 162 0.46 -1.82 8.37
CA CYS A 162 1.79 -1.48 8.88
C CYS A 162 2.95 -2.08 8.07
N GLY A 163 2.76 -2.34 6.77
CA GLY A 163 3.78 -3.01 5.96
C GLY A 163 5.09 -2.23 5.83
N VAL A 164 5.02 -0.90 5.70
CA VAL A 164 6.21 -0.02 5.72
C VAL A 164 6.90 -0.04 7.08
N GLY A 165 6.14 0.01 8.17
CA GLY A 165 6.68 -0.10 9.52
C GLY A 165 7.41 -1.43 9.74
N LEU A 166 6.86 -2.54 9.27
CA LEU A 166 7.49 -3.85 9.36
C LEU A 166 8.82 -3.88 8.58
N SER A 167 8.85 -3.32 7.37
CA SER A 167 10.07 -3.18 6.57
C SER A 167 11.11 -2.30 7.26
N ALA A 168 10.70 -1.21 7.90
CA ALA A 168 11.59 -0.34 8.68
C ALA A 168 12.21 -1.07 9.88
N ALA A 169 11.40 -1.82 10.63
CA ALA A 169 11.87 -2.62 11.76
C ALA A 169 12.90 -3.67 11.30
N ALA A 170 12.63 -4.35 10.19
CA ALA A 170 13.57 -5.28 9.55
C ALA A 170 14.83 -4.62 9.00
N GLY A 171 14.76 -3.33 8.66
CA GLY A 171 15.89 -2.50 8.26
C GLY A 171 16.77 -2.01 9.40
N GLY A 172 16.45 -2.36 10.65
CA GLY A 172 17.20 -1.92 11.83
C GLY A 172 16.84 -0.51 12.31
N ALA A 173 15.61 -0.06 12.08
CA ALA A 173 15.09 1.17 12.69
C ALA A 173 15.29 1.15 14.21
N SER A 174 15.71 2.28 14.79
CA SER A 174 15.83 2.44 16.24
C SER A 174 14.45 2.54 16.90
N GLU A 175 13.46 3.02 16.16
CA GLU A 175 12.06 2.99 16.52
C GLU A 175 11.15 3.04 15.28
N VAL A 176 9.96 2.47 15.39
CA VAL A 176 8.93 2.51 14.35
C VAL A 176 7.59 2.89 14.99
N CYS A 177 6.98 3.96 14.49
CA CYS A 177 5.66 4.41 14.87
C CYS A 177 4.70 4.29 13.68
N ASN A 178 3.69 3.43 13.79
CA ASN A 178 2.62 3.30 12.81
C ASN A 178 1.39 4.08 13.26
N LEU A 179 0.86 4.92 12.38
CA LEU A 179 -0.33 5.71 12.63
C LEU A 179 -1.41 5.42 11.60
N ASP A 180 -2.57 4.95 12.06
CA ASP A 180 -3.74 4.73 11.21
C ASP A 180 -5.04 5.02 11.96
N PHE A 181 -6.10 5.34 11.23
CA PHE A 181 -7.42 5.57 11.81
C PHE A 181 -8.15 4.26 12.13
N ALA A 182 -7.96 3.23 11.30
CA ALA A 182 -8.70 1.99 11.40
C ALA A 182 -8.00 0.99 12.33
N GLU A 183 -8.62 0.78 13.49
CA GLU A 183 -8.15 -0.21 14.49
C GLU A 183 -7.97 -1.60 13.89
N GLY A 184 -8.88 -2.03 13.00
CA GLY A 184 -8.78 -3.32 12.31
C GLY A 184 -7.50 -3.45 11.45
N ASN A 185 -7.04 -2.37 10.83
CA ASN A 185 -5.80 -2.39 10.06
C ASN A 185 -4.59 -2.48 10.99
N LEU A 186 -4.58 -1.72 12.08
CA LEU A 186 -3.52 -1.79 13.10
C LEU A 186 -3.47 -3.18 13.78
N ALA A 187 -4.62 -3.83 13.98
CA ALA A 187 -4.67 -5.20 14.51
C ALA A 187 -3.95 -6.18 13.57
N VAL A 188 -4.18 -6.10 12.26
CA VAL A 188 -3.40 -6.87 11.27
C VAL A 188 -1.92 -6.49 11.29
N GLY A 189 -1.60 -5.20 11.49
CA GLY A 189 -0.22 -4.75 11.67
C GLY A 189 0.47 -5.39 12.88
N ARG A 190 -0.25 -5.60 13.99
CA ARG A 190 0.25 -6.35 15.16
C ARG A 190 0.44 -7.82 14.84
N GLU A 191 -0.49 -8.45 14.11
CA GLU A 191 -0.34 -9.83 13.63
C GLU A 191 0.93 -9.96 12.76
N ASN A 192 1.18 -9.02 11.86
CA ASN A 192 2.40 -8.98 11.04
C ASN A 192 3.67 -8.90 11.91
N GLY A 193 3.66 -8.10 12.98
CA GLY A 193 4.76 -8.08 13.95
C GLY A 193 4.96 -9.44 14.64
N LEU A 194 3.88 -10.11 15.06
CA LEU A 194 3.94 -11.43 15.69
C LEU A 194 4.44 -12.53 14.76
N LEU A 195 4.18 -12.41 13.45
CA LEU A 195 4.71 -13.32 12.43
C LEU A 195 6.23 -13.15 12.20
N ASN A 196 6.85 -12.10 12.75
CA ASN A 196 8.28 -11.82 12.62
C ASN A 196 8.90 -11.57 14.02
N PRO A 197 8.95 -12.58 14.89
CA PRO A 197 9.31 -12.43 16.32
C PRO A 197 10.76 -11.97 16.56
N GLN A 198 11.61 -12.04 15.54
CA GLN A 198 12.99 -11.54 15.57
C GLN A 198 13.10 -10.01 15.46
N LEU A 199 12.04 -9.32 15.03
CA LEU A 199 12.04 -7.88 14.81
C LEU A 199 11.78 -7.11 16.12
N PRO A 200 12.32 -5.89 16.25
CA PRO A 200 11.98 -5.02 17.37
C PRO A 200 10.48 -4.69 17.38
N ALA A 201 9.93 -4.46 18.57
CA ALA A 201 8.54 -4.08 18.72
C ALA A 201 8.26 -2.72 18.05
N MET A 202 7.13 -2.63 17.34
CA MET A 202 6.65 -1.40 16.73
C MET A 202 5.58 -0.74 17.61
N GLN A 203 5.48 0.58 17.53
CA GLN A 203 4.41 1.36 18.13
C GLN A 203 3.23 1.50 17.15
N PHE A 204 2.02 1.56 17.68
CA PHE A 204 0.78 1.63 16.91
C PHE A 204 -0.14 2.66 17.55
N ILE A 205 -0.42 3.74 16.84
CA ILE A 205 -1.27 4.85 17.28
C ILE A 205 -2.56 4.81 16.47
N GLN A 206 -3.68 4.55 17.15
CA GLN A 206 -5.01 4.69 16.55
C GLN A 206 -5.45 6.15 16.66
N SER A 207 -5.33 6.90 15.57
CA SER A 207 -5.77 8.29 15.54
C SER A 207 -6.18 8.72 14.15
N ASP A 208 -7.06 9.71 14.09
CA ASP A 208 -7.17 10.53 12.88
C ASP A 208 -5.82 11.21 12.59
N TYR A 209 -5.50 11.33 11.31
CA TYR A 209 -4.27 11.93 10.82
C TYR A 209 -4.08 13.36 11.33
N PHE A 210 -5.09 14.23 11.21
CA PHE A 210 -4.95 15.66 11.47
C PHE A 210 -4.62 15.99 12.94
N PRO A 211 -5.33 15.49 13.96
CA PRO A 211 -4.95 15.77 15.34
C PRO A 211 -3.57 15.20 15.69
N ALA A 212 -3.20 14.03 15.16
CA ALA A 212 -1.91 13.44 15.47
C ALA A 212 -0.74 14.16 14.81
N ILE A 213 -0.75 14.33 13.48
CA ILE A 213 0.38 14.96 12.78
C ILE A 213 0.57 16.42 13.20
N ARG A 214 -0.50 17.12 13.57
CA ARG A 214 -0.40 18.51 14.05
C ARG A 214 0.27 18.56 15.42
N GLN A 215 -0.05 17.64 16.34
CA GLN A 215 0.65 17.54 17.63
C GLN A 215 2.13 17.24 17.44
N LEU A 216 2.47 16.23 16.62
CA LEU A 216 3.86 15.87 16.32
C LEU A 216 4.62 17.05 15.69
N ALA A 217 3.98 17.79 14.78
CA ALA A 217 4.53 18.98 14.13
C ALA A 217 4.57 20.26 15.00
N GLY A 218 4.08 20.22 16.25
CA GLY A 218 3.98 21.41 17.11
C GLY A 218 2.97 22.46 16.61
N LEU A 219 1.98 22.04 15.81
CA LEU A 219 0.93 22.90 15.27
C LEU A 219 -0.35 22.84 16.11
N PRO A 220 -1.09 23.96 16.25
CA PRO A 220 -2.34 23.98 17.00
C PRO A 220 -3.41 23.14 16.30
N ILE A 221 -4.20 22.37 17.04
CA ILE A 221 -5.36 21.65 16.47
C ILE A 221 -6.50 22.64 16.24
N SER A 222 -6.88 22.83 14.98
CA SER A 222 -7.96 23.75 14.61
C SER A 222 -9.33 23.19 15.01
N GLN A 223 -10.07 23.93 15.83
CA GLN A 223 -11.46 23.62 16.17
C GLN A 223 -12.38 24.65 15.52
N ARG A 224 -13.39 24.20 14.75
CA ARG A 224 -14.43 25.10 14.25
C ARG A 224 -15.32 25.54 15.40
N ARG A 225 -15.71 26.82 15.43
CA ARG A 225 -16.58 27.38 16.47
C ARG A 225 -17.89 26.60 16.52
N GLY A 226 -18.22 26.04 17.70
CA GLY A 226 -19.43 25.23 17.91
C GLY A 226 -19.29 23.73 17.59
N GLN A 227 -18.15 23.26 17.08
CA GLN A 227 -17.90 21.84 16.83
C GLN A 227 -17.11 21.22 17.98
N LYS A 228 -17.68 20.27 18.72
CA LYS A 228 -16.92 19.46 19.68
C LYS A 228 -16.08 18.43 18.93
N LEU A 229 -14.77 18.46 19.11
CA LEU A 229 -13.89 17.45 18.53
C LEU A 229 -14.07 16.11 19.26
N PRO A 230 -13.98 14.96 18.55
CA PRO A 230 -13.83 13.67 19.20
C PRO A 230 -12.62 13.62 20.12
N SER A 231 -12.59 12.66 21.04
CA SER A 231 -11.37 12.39 21.80
C SER A 231 -10.26 11.91 20.85
N TYR A 232 -9.03 12.32 21.15
CA TYR A 232 -7.83 11.91 20.44
C TYR A 232 -6.68 11.78 21.45
N GLU A 233 -5.75 10.90 21.15
CA GLU A 233 -4.57 10.66 21.99
C GLU A 233 -3.68 11.91 22.06
N ARG A 234 -3.13 12.18 23.24
CA ARG A 234 -2.19 13.29 23.46
C ARG A 234 -0.80 12.84 23.07
N LEU A 235 -0.22 13.52 22.08
CA LEU A 235 1.11 13.26 21.58
C LEU A 235 2.00 14.47 21.84
N GLU A 236 3.26 14.21 22.18
CA GLU A 236 4.27 15.26 22.30
C GLU A 236 4.80 15.66 20.92
N GLN A 237 5.25 16.91 20.80
CA GLN A 237 5.93 17.37 19.59
C GLN A 237 7.19 16.52 19.38
N ARG A 238 7.36 16.01 18.16
CA ARG A 238 8.46 15.10 17.84
C ARG A 238 8.79 15.12 16.36
N GLN A 239 10.07 14.93 16.04
CA GLN A 239 10.54 14.72 14.68
C GLN A 239 11.09 13.29 14.50
N TYR A 240 11.05 12.81 13.26
CA TYR A 240 11.52 11.49 12.85
C TYR A 240 12.51 11.58 11.69
N ASP A 241 13.50 10.70 11.67
CA ASP A 241 14.54 10.64 10.64
C ASP A 241 14.00 10.17 9.29
N LEU A 242 12.93 9.35 9.29
CA LEU A 242 12.22 8.89 8.11
C LEU A 242 10.72 8.97 8.34
N VAL A 243 10.01 9.68 7.47
CA VAL A 243 8.55 9.78 7.48
C VAL A 243 8.00 9.24 6.17
N LEU A 244 6.97 8.38 6.22
CA LEU A 244 6.18 7.97 5.05
C LEU A 244 4.78 8.58 5.13
N LEU A 245 4.33 9.18 4.02
CA LEU A 245 3.02 9.78 3.85
C LEU A 245 2.30 9.12 2.65
N ASP A 246 1.40 8.16 2.94
CA ASP A 246 0.61 7.46 1.91
C ASP A 246 -0.91 7.60 2.11
N PRO A 247 -1.47 8.80 1.91
CA PRO A 247 -2.88 9.07 2.15
C PRO A 247 -3.82 8.37 1.14
N PRO A 248 -5.04 8.00 1.55
CA PRO A 248 -6.07 7.54 0.62
C PRO A 248 -6.52 8.68 -0.30
N ALA A 249 -7.06 8.32 -1.47
CA ALA A 249 -7.59 9.27 -2.46
C ALA A 249 -8.68 10.20 -1.87
N TRP A 250 -9.52 9.67 -0.99
CA TRP A 250 -10.55 10.41 -0.29
C TRP A 250 -10.76 9.84 1.12
N ALA A 251 -10.76 10.71 2.13
CA ALA A 251 -11.17 10.36 3.48
C ALA A 251 -11.99 11.49 4.10
N LYS A 252 -12.94 11.15 4.98
CA LYS A 252 -13.74 12.13 5.71
C LYS A 252 -13.77 11.77 7.18
N SER A 253 -13.47 12.73 8.04
CA SER A 253 -13.55 12.59 9.48
C SER A 253 -14.16 13.83 10.13
N ALA A 254 -14.30 13.79 11.46
CA ALA A 254 -14.74 14.94 12.23
C ALA A 254 -13.73 16.11 12.20
N PHE A 255 -12.46 15.83 11.86
CA PHE A 255 -11.38 16.81 11.83
C PHE A 255 -11.18 17.45 10.44
N GLY A 256 -11.78 16.86 9.40
CA GLY A 256 -11.75 17.41 8.06
C GLY A 256 -12.12 16.40 6.99
N THR A 257 -12.09 16.87 5.76
CA THR A 257 -12.10 16.01 4.57
C THR A 257 -10.71 16.07 3.96
N VAL A 258 -10.22 14.92 3.53
CA VAL A 258 -9.04 14.79 2.69
C VAL A 258 -9.52 14.51 1.28
N ASP A 259 -9.45 15.49 0.39
CA ASP A 259 -9.47 15.27 -1.05
C ASP A 259 -8.01 15.27 -1.54
N LEU A 260 -7.47 14.10 -1.90
CA LEU A 260 -6.06 14.01 -2.23
C LEU A 260 -5.66 14.90 -3.41
N LEU A 261 -6.61 15.22 -4.31
CA LEU A 261 -6.36 16.12 -5.44
C LEU A 261 -6.19 17.58 -4.99
N ARG A 262 -6.97 18.03 -4.00
CA ARG A 262 -7.08 19.45 -3.64
C ARG A 262 -6.28 19.79 -2.39
N ASP A 263 -6.18 18.85 -1.46
CA ASP A 263 -5.76 19.08 -0.09
C ASP A 263 -4.39 18.46 0.25
N TYR A 264 -3.63 17.94 -0.74
CA TYR A 264 -2.33 17.29 -0.50
C TYR A 264 -1.39 18.17 0.35
N GLN A 265 -1.35 19.48 0.10
CA GLN A 265 -0.50 20.43 0.85
C GLN A 265 -0.85 20.50 2.34
N SER A 266 -2.13 20.29 2.70
CA SER A 266 -2.58 20.28 4.09
C SER A 266 -2.07 19.06 4.85
N LEU A 267 -1.84 17.95 4.14
CA LEU A 267 -1.20 16.75 4.66
C LEU A 267 0.31 16.91 4.71
N LEU A 268 0.89 17.43 3.63
CA LEU A 268 2.32 17.51 3.42
C LEU A 268 3.01 18.47 4.41
N LYS A 269 2.46 19.67 4.65
CA LYS A 269 3.08 20.66 5.55
C LYS A 269 3.39 20.09 6.95
N PRO A 270 2.44 19.50 7.69
CA PRO A 270 2.77 18.96 9.01
C PRO A 270 3.68 17.72 8.93
N ALA A 271 3.62 16.91 7.86
CA ALA A 271 4.57 15.81 7.65
C ALA A 271 6.02 16.30 7.46
N LEU A 272 6.22 17.37 6.68
CA LEU A 272 7.52 18.05 6.55
C LEU A 272 8.05 18.54 7.90
N LEU A 273 7.21 19.17 8.71
CA LEU A 273 7.61 19.67 10.03
C LEU A 273 7.92 18.55 11.04
N THR A 274 7.29 17.40 10.86
CA THR A 274 7.51 16.17 11.65
C THR A 274 8.74 15.39 11.15
N THR A 275 9.28 15.71 9.99
CA THR A 275 10.53 15.12 9.50
C THR A 275 11.70 15.89 10.11
N ALA A 276 12.74 15.19 10.59
CA ALA A 276 13.93 15.79 11.18
C ALA A 276 14.73 16.60 10.15
N ASP A 277 15.59 17.50 10.62
CA ASP A 277 16.57 18.14 9.74
C ASP A 277 17.54 17.09 9.20
N ASN A 278 17.79 17.11 7.90
CA ASN A 278 18.47 16.02 7.20
C ASN A 278 17.72 14.67 7.21
N GLY A 279 16.45 14.65 7.60
CA GLY A 279 15.58 13.49 7.50
C GLY A 279 15.04 13.28 6.09
N VAL A 280 14.40 12.12 5.88
CA VAL A 280 13.77 11.74 4.62
C VAL A 280 12.25 11.75 4.78
N LEU A 281 11.56 12.37 3.83
CA LEU A 281 10.10 12.26 3.68
C LEU A 281 9.78 11.53 2.37
N ILE A 282 9.10 10.39 2.47
CA ILE A 282 8.57 9.65 1.34
C ILE A 282 7.09 10.01 1.18
N CYS A 283 6.75 10.63 0.07
CA CYS A 283 5.39 11.01 -0.29
C CYS A 283 4.84 10.04 -1.32
N CYS A 284 3.59 9.60 -1.14
CA CYS A 284 2.86 8.81 -2.11
C CYS A 284 1.60 9.54 -2.59
N ASN A 285 1.19 9.27 -3.84
CA ASN A 285 -0.07 9.73 -4.43
C ASN A 285 -0.56 8.68 -5.43
N ASN A 286 -1.75 8.12 -5.20
CA ASN A 286 -2.33 7.05 -6.02
C ASN A 286 -3.40 7.52 -7.03
N LEU A 287 -3.56 8.84 -7.20
CA LEU A 287 -4.51 9.38 -8.16
C LEU A 287 -3.97 9.25 -9.59
N ALA A 288 -4.58 8.37 -10.38
CA ALA A 288 -4.21 8.17 -11.78
C ALA A 288 -4.22 9.46 -12.61
N LYS A 289 -5.21 10.34 -12.38
CA LYS A 289 -5.39 11.62 -13.08
C LYS A 289 -4.35 12.71 -12.79
N VAL A 290 -3.47 12.50 -11.81
CA VAL A 290 -2.45 13.47 -11.42
C VAL A 290 -1.15 13.10 -12.15
N SER A 291 -0.49 14.06 -12.80
CA SER A 291 0.84 13.85 -13.38
C SER A 291 1.91 13.83 -12.28
N MET A 292 2.94 12.98 -12.43
CA MET A 292 4.09 12.98 -11.52
C MET A 292 4.81 14.33 -11.52
N ASP A 293 5.00 14.96 -12.68
CA ASP A 293 5.75 16.22 -12.79
C ASP A 293 4.99 17.37 -12.10
N ASP A 294 3.70 17.53 -12.40
CA ASP A 294 2.84 18.57 -11.79
C ASP A 294 2.79 18.41 -10.26
N TRP A 295 2.65 17.16 -9.80
CA TRP A 295 2.59 16.88 -8.37
C TRP A 295 3.93 17.10 -7.67
N ARG A 296 5.05 16.71 -8.29
CA ARG A 296 6.39 17.00 -7.78
C ARG A 296 6.60 18.50 -7.60
N GLU A 297 6.26 19.33 -8.59
CA GLU A 297 6.36 20.79 -8.47
C GLU A 297 5.51 21.33 -7.30
N GLN A 298 4.29 20.79 -7.14
CA GLN A 298 3.43 21.15 -6.01
C GLN A 298 4.07 20.81 -4.66
N VAL A 299 4.69 19.63 -4.55
CA VAL A 299 5.36 19.14 -3.34
C VAL A 299 6.57 20.01 -3.00
N LEU A 300 7.48 20.24 -3.96
CA LEU A 300 8.69 21.04 -3.77
C LEU A 300 8.36 22.48 -3.36
N ARG A 301 7.37 23.09 -4.02
CA ARG A 301 6.90 24.44 -3.67
C ARG A 301 6.27 24.49 -2.26
N CYS A 302 5.60 23.43 -1.84
CA CYS A 302 5.05 23.34 -0.48
C CYS A 302 6.16 23.25 0.57
N ALA A 303 7.21 22.47 0.28
CA ALA A 303 8.38 22.33 1.14
C ALA A 303 9.14 23.66 1.32
N GLU A 304 9.38 24.37 0.21
CA GLU A 304 9.98 25.72 0.22
C GLU A 304 9.17 26.69 1.09
N LYS A 305 7.85 26.77 0.87
CA LYS A 305 6.95 27.65 1.65
C LYS A 305 6.84 27.27 3.12
N ALA A 306 7.11 26.00 3.45
CA ALA A 306 7.13 25.53 4.84
C ALA A 306 8.46 25.82 5.55
N GLY A 307 9.45 26.40 4.86
CA GLY A 307 10.79 26.64 5.40
C GLY A 307 11.60 25.35 5.55
N ARG A 308 11.23 24.30 4.80
CA ARG A 308 11.89 22.99 4.80
C ARG A 308 12.29 22.63 3.36
N PRO A 309 13.25 23.36 2.76
CA PRO A 309 13.61 23.17 1.36
C PRO A 309 14.16 21.76 1.13
N VAL A 310 13.78 21.16 0.00
CA VAL A 310 14.26 19.83 -0.39
C VAL A 310 15.64 19.97 -1.03
N ARG A 311 16.64 19.29 -0.49
CA ARG A 311 18.01 19.30 -1.01
C ARG A 311 18.17 18.37 -2.21
N GLU A 312 17.62 17.17 -2.09
CA GLU A 312 17.63 16.15 -3.13
C GLU A 312 16.28 15.44 -3.18
N TRP A 313 15.88 15.00 -4.36
CA TRP A 313 14.70 14.16 -4.52
C TRP A 313 14.91 13.08 -5.57
N SER A 314 14.19 11.98 -5.43
CA SER A 314 14.14 10.92 -6.42
C SER A 314 12.73 10.36 -6.56
N VAL A 315 12.43 9.83 -7.74
CA VAL A 315 11.17 9.14 -8.02
C VAL A 315 11.38 7.64 -7.87
N MET A 316 10.47 6.99 -7.16
CA MET A 316 10.39 5.54 -7.07
C MET A 316 9.18 5.05 -7.88
N THR A 317 9.42 4.12 -8.81
CA THR A 317 8.35 3.49 -9.58
C THR A 317 7.87 2.21 -8.90
N PRO A 318 6.60 1.79 -9.14
CA PRO A 318 6.15 0.45 -8.79
C PRO A 318 7.03 -0.64 -9.40
N GLY A 319 6.90 -1.87 -8.89
CA GLY A 319 7.58 -3.04 -9.46
C GLY A 319 7.17 -3.30 -10.91
N ALA A 320 8.02 -3.97 -11.69
CA ALA A 320 7.75 -4.28 -13.10
C ALA A 320 6.54 -5.19 -13.31
N ASP A 321 6.03 -5.83 -12.25
CA ASP A 321 4.74 -6.53 -12.23
C ASP A 321 3.51 -5.61 -12.30
N PHE A 322 3.71 -4.30 -12.15
CA PHE A 322 2.75 -3.22 -12.38
C PHE A 322 3.16 -2.38 -13.60
N PRO A 323 3.07 -2.93 -14.83
CA PRO A 323 3.46 -2.21 -16.04
C PRO A 323 2.61 -0.95 -16.24
N SER A 324 3.17 0.06 -16.91
CA SER A 324 2.43 1.27 -17.37
C SER A 324 2.94 1.67 -18.75
N LEU A 325 2.16 1.44 -19.80
CA LEU A 325 2.58 1.67 -21.19
C LEU A 325 2.80 3.16 -21.50
N ASP A 326 2.05 4.02 -20.83
CA ASP A 326 2.15 5.48 -20.90
C ASP A 326 3.22 6.08 -19.97
N GLN A 327 3.93 5.24 -19.21
CA GLN A 327 4.88 5.64 -18.17
C GLN A 327 4.27 6.54 -17.08
N GLN A 328 2.95 6.48 -16.89
CA GLN A 328 2.23 7.22 -15.87
C GLN A 328 1.50 6.27 -14.90
N PRO A 329 2.23 5.50 -14.10
CA PRO A 329 1.62 4.59 -13.16
C PRO A 329 0.68 5.34 -12.19
N PRO A 330 -0.44 4.72 -11.77
CA PRO A 330 -1.35 5.34 -10.80
C PRO A 330 -0.66 5.77 -9.51
N LEU A 331 0.22 4.92 -8.96
CA LEU A 331 1.05 5.23 -7.79
C LEU A 331 2.28 6.05 -8.19
N LYS A 332 2.38 7.25 -7.61
CA LYS A 332 3.55 8.13 -7.65
C LYS A 332 4.21 8.08 -6.29
N THR A 333 5.52 7.85 -6.25
CA THR A 333 6.31 7.93 -5.02
C THR A 333 7.47 8.90 -5.22
N LEU A 334 7.57 9.88 -4.33
CA LEU A 334 8.62 10.89 -4.32
C LEU A 334 9.37 10.81 -2.98
N ILE A 335 10.67 10.58 -3.03
CA ILE A 335 11.55 10.53 -1.86
C ILE A 335 12.25 11.88 -1.76
N LEU A 336 12.07 12.57 -0.64
CA LEU A 336 12.60 13.91 -0.38
C LEU A 336 13.65 13.86 0.71
N GLN A 337 14.84 14.36 0.43
CA GLN A 337 15.87 14.64 1.42
C GLN A 337 15.74 16.10 1.85
N LEU A 338 15.29 16.33 3.09
CA LEU A 338 15.18 17.67 3.68
C LEU A 338 16.54 18.20 4.12
#